data_AF-F3QGX8-F1
#
_entry.id   AF-F3QGX8-F1
#
_cell.length_a   1.000
_cell.length_b   1.000
_cell.length_c   1.000
_cell.angle_alpha   90.00
_cell.angle_beta   90.00
_cell.angle_gamma   90.00
#
_symmetry.space_group_name_H-M   'P 1'
#
loop_
_entity.id
_entity.type
_entity.pdbx_description
1 polymer ?
#
loop_
_entity_poly.entity_id
_entity_poly.type
_entity_poly.pdbx_seq_one_letter_code
_entity_poly.pdbx_strand_id
1 'polypeptide(L)'
;MNKQLVVLTFAAFGAFMLNASAAGVADLHAAKGQDCAACHMEGKPSSSNVSEASCQKCHGEEPAGKALEIEGKKVANIHKTHFDTFECLQCHKGHSQSVIACAECHKGAQSIQVP
;
A
#
# COMPACT_ATOMS: atom_id res chain seq x y z
N MET A 1 47.54 -43.71 3.43
CA MET A 1 48.47 -42.73 4.03
C MET A 1 48.70 -41.66 2.97
N ASN A 2 48.40 -40.37 3.07
CA ASN A 2 48.14 -39.41 4.16
C ASN A 2 47.02 -38.46 3.69
N LYS A 3 45.96 -38.19 4.47
CA LYS A 3 45.87 -37.23 5.59
C LYS A 3 46.24 -35.79 5.20
N GLN A 4 45.18 -34.97 5.20
CA GLN A 4 45.14 -33.56 5.60
C GLN A 4 45.50 -32.54 4.52
N LEU A 5 44.47 -31.91 3.93
CA LEU A 5 44.32 -30.46 3.92
C LEU A 5 42.88 -30.12 3.53
N VAL A 6 42.04 -30.20 4.56
CA VAL A 6 40.75 -29.51 4.62
C VAL A 6 41.07 -28.02 4.61
N VAL A 7 40.94 -27.37 3.45
CA VAL A 7 40.84 -25.90 3.40
C VAL A 7 39.35 -25.57 3.44
N LEU A 8 38.88 -25.37 4.68
CA LEU A 8 37.64 -24.68 5.01
C LEU A 8 37.69 -23.26 4.42
N THR A 9 37.14 -23.06 3.23
CA THR A 9 36.74 -21.74 2.77
C THR A 9 35.43 -21.37 3.46
N PHE A 10 35.60 -20.64 4.57
CA PHE A 10 34.55 -20.04 5.36
C PHE A 10 33.82 -18.95 4.56
N ALA A 11 32.52 -19.14 4.43
CA ALA A 11 31.47 -18.17 4.67
C ALA A 11 31.32 -16.89 3.81
N ALA A 12 30.05 -16.67 3.47
CA ALA A 12 29.38 -15.38 3.36
C ALA A 12 29.56 -14.59 2.06
N PHE A 13 28.98 -15.09 0.97
CA PHE A 13 28.29 -14.18 0.05
C PHE A 13 26.84 -14.10 0.48
N GLY A 14 26.55 -13.03 1.23
CA GLY A 14 25.25 -12.78 1.87
C GLY A 14 24.13 -12.81 0.85
N ALA A 15 23.14 -13.65 1.12
CA ALA A 15 21.81 -13.46 0.57
C ALA A 15 21.36 -12.05 0.97
N PHE A 16 21.39 -11.12 0.02
CA PHE A 16 20.70 -9.85 0.13
C PHE A 16 19.21 -10.16 0.12
N MET A 17 18.69 -10.55 1.28
CA MET A 17 17.26 -10.62 1.52
C MET A 17 16.77 -9.19 1.36
N LEU A 18 16.26 -8.84 0.17
CA LEU A 18 15.39 -7.70 0.02
C LEU A 18 14.20 -7.95 0.95
N ASN A 19 14.25 -7.39 2.15
CA ASN A 19 13.06 -7.16 2.94
C ASN A 19 12.23 -6.15 2.13
N ALA A 20 11.38 -6.66 1.26
CA ALA A 20 10.22 -5.91 0.80
C ALA A 20 9.34 -5.70 2.03
N SER A 21 9.67 -4.69 2.83
CA SER A 21 8.71 -4.12 3.79
C SER A 21 7.44 -3.89 2.99
N ALA A 22 6.32 -4.43 3.49
CA ALA A 22 5.04 -4.32 2.82
C ALA A 22 4.72 -2.83 2.60
N ALA A 23 5.03 -2.36 1.39
CA ALA A 23 5.11 -0.95 1.09
C ALA A 23 3.70 -0.40 1.09
N GLY A 24 3.43 0.54 2.00
CA GLY A 24 2.18 1.28 1.97
C GLY A 24 2.25 2.41 0.95
N VAL A 25 1.14 3.13 0.79
CA VAL A 25 1.10 4.25 -0.16
C VAL A 25 2.07 5.37 0.20
N ALA A 26 2.49 5.52 1.45
CA ALA A 26 3.48 6.52 1.83
C ALA A 26 4.85 6.21 1.20
N ASP A 27 5.25 4.94 1.14
CA ASP A 27 6.51 4.54 0.51
C ASP A 27 6.46 4.79 -1.01
N LEU A 28 5.31 4.53 -1.63
CA LEU A 28 5.10 4.80 -3.05
C LEU A 28 5.18 6.30 -3.38
N HIS A 29 4.65 7.16 -2.51
CA HIS A 29 4.71 8.61 -2.69
C HIS A 29 6.10 9.17 -2.36
N ALA A 30 6.76 8.68 -1.31
CA ALA A 30 8.13 9.04 -0.98
C ALA A 30 9.11 8.67 -2.11
N ALA A 31 8.93 7.49 -2.71
CA ALA A 31 9.71 7.06 -3.89
C ALA A 31 9.49 7.95 -5.12
N LYS A 32 8.37 8.69 -5.17
CA LYS A 32 8.06 9.71 -6.19
C LYS A 32 8.49 11.12 -5.78
N GLY A 33 9.23 11.26 -4.68
CA GLY A 33 9.77 12.53 -4.20
C GLY A 33 8.78 13.40 -3.43
N GLN A 34 7.70 12.83 -2.90
CA GLN A 34 6.79 13.56 -2.01
C GLN A 34 7.35 13.65 -0.59
N ASP A 35 7.30 14.85 -0.02
CA ASP A 35 7.68 15.08 1.37
C ASP A 35 6.61 14.62 2.34
N CYS A 36 6.99 14.35 3.60
CA CYS A 36 6.05 13.98 4.66
C CYS A 36 4.89 14.99 4.80
N ALA A 37 5.17 16.27 4.55
CA ALA A 37 4.21 17.37 4.61
C ALA A 37 3.16 17.35 3.50
N ALA A 38 3.34 16.53 2.45
CA ALA A 38 2.33 16.32 1.42
C ALA A 38 1.06 15.65 1.99
N CYS A 39 1.23 14.79 3.00
CA CYS A 39 0.14 14.07 3.64
C CYS A 39 -0.11 14.52 5.07
N HIS A 40 0.96 14.65 5.86
CA HIS A 40 0.90 15.04 7.26
C HIS A 40 0.85 16.56 7.39
N MET A 41 -0.27 17.06 7.90
CA MET A 41 -0.45 18.46 8.24
C MET A 41 0.36 18.82 9.51
N GLU A 42 0.17 20.03 10.00
CA GLU A 42 0.82 20.65 11.17
C GLU A 42 1.39 19.68 12.22
N GLY A 43 2.59 20.01 12.70
CA GLY A 43 3.27 19.29 13.78
C GLY A 43 4.06 18.07 13.33
N LYS A 44 4.31 17.16 14.27
CA LYS A 44 5.05 15.91 14.02
C LYS A 44 4.15 14.93 13.25
N PRO A 45 4.64 14.29 12.16
CA PRO A 45 3.88 13.29 11.41
C PRO A 45 3.27 12.20 12.31
N SER A 46 1.96 12.01 12.19
CA SER A 46 1.20 10.98 12.89
C SER A 46 -0.04 10.57 12.09
N SER A 47 -0.73 9.51 12.50
CA SER A 47 -2.01 9.16 11.88
C SER A 47 -3.11 10.20 12.11
N SER A 48 -2.99 11.06 13.12
CA SER A 48 -4.02 12.04 13.48
C SER A 48 -3.99 13.32 12.65
N ASN A 49 -2.91 13.56 11.88
CA ASN A 49 -2.77 14.76 11.06
C ASN A 49 -2.78 14.47 9.54
N VAL A 50 -3.35 13.33 9.15
CA VAL A 50 -3.65 13.02 7.75
C VAL A 50 -5.17 12.98 7.60
N SER A 51 -5.67 13.61 6.54
CA SER A 51 -7.09 13.58 6.18
C SER A 51 -7.26 13.30 4.70
N GLU A 52 -8.48 12.97 4.29
CA GLU A 52 -8.85 12.73 2.89
C GLU A 52 -8.52 13.93 1.98
N ALA A 53 -8.57 15.14 2.54
CA ALA A 53 -8.19 16.36 1.82
C ALA A 53 -6.73 16.34 1.35
N SER A 54 -5.82 15.68 2.08
CA SER A 54 -4.42 15.54 1.63
C SER A 54 -4.32 14.73 0.34
N CYS A 55 -5.16 13.70 0.17
CA CYS A 55 -5.21 12.88 -1.03
C CYS A 55 -5.86 13.65 -2.19
N GLN A 56 -6.98 14.31 -1.92
CA GLN A 56 -7.79 15.00 -2.92
C GLN A 56 -7.08 16.20 -3.56
N LYS A 57 -6.14 16.85 -2.86
CA LYS A 57 -5.28 17.92 -3.42
C LYS A 57 -4.61 17.54 -4.74
N CYS A 58 -4.27 16.25 -4.92
CA CYS A 58 -3.62 15.75 -6.13
C CYS A 58 -4.48 14.77 -6.94
N HIS A 59 -5.37 14.02 -6.28
CA HIS A 59 -6.20 12.98 -6.93
C HIS A 59 -7.63 13.42 -7.27
N GLY A 60 -8.04 14.62 -6.85
CA GLY A 60 -9.39 15.16 -7.03
C GLY A 60 -10.40 14.64 -6.01
N GLU A 61 -11.56 15.28 -5.94
CA GLU A 61 -12.66 14.94 -5.03
C GLU A 61 -13.41 13.67 -5.45
N GLU A 62 -13.45 13.38 -6.76
CA GLU A 62 -13.95 12.13 -7.31
C GLU A 62 -12.80 11.30 -7.89
N PRO A 63 -12.09 10.50 -7.07
CA PRO A 63 -10.94 9.76 -7.54
C PRO A 63 -11.34 8.73 -8.60
N ALA A 64 -10.60 8.74 -9.71
CA ALA A 64 -10.72 7.71 -10.73
C ALA A 64 -10.35 6.35 -10.13
N GLY A 65 -11.11 5.31 -10.47
CA GLY A 65 -10.88 3.95 -9.99
C GLY A 65 -11.02 2.96 -11.14
N LYS A 66 -10.46 1.78 -10.95
CA LYS A 66 -10.50 0.71 -11.94
C LYS A 66 -11.91 0.10 -11.99
N ALA A 67 -12.38 -0.20 -13.20
CA ALA A 67 -13.56 -1.02 -13.40
C ALA A 67 -13.25 -2.49 -13.07
N LEU A 68 -14.16 -3.16 -12.36
CA LEU A 68 -14.00 -4.54 -11.93
C LEU A 68 -15.34 -5.23 -11.72
N GLU A 69 -15.28 -6.52 -11.44
CA GLU A 69 -16.45 -7.34 -11.16
C GLU A 69 -16.37 -7.87 -9.72
N ILE A 70 -17.43 -7.65 -8.95
CA ILE A 70 -17.58 -8.17 -7.60
C ILE A 70 -18.91 -8.91 -7.56
N GLU A 71 -18.88 -10.19 -7.16
CA GLU A 71 -20.09 -11.01 -7.02
C GLU A 71 -20.97 -11.04 -8.30
N GLY A 72 -20.34 -11.07 -9.48
CA GLY A 72 -21.05 -11.08 -10.76
C GLY A 72 -21.61 -9.72 -11.19
N LYS A 73 -21.34 -8.64 -10.45
CA LYS A 73 -21.77 -7.28 -10.78
C LYS A 73 -20.60 -6.44 -11.25
N LYS A 74 -20.79 -5.76 -12.38
CA LYS A 74 -19.82 -4.79 -12.89
C LYS A 74 -19.87 -3.50 -12.07
N VAL A 75 -18.73 -3.11 -11.53
CA VAL A 75 -18.48 -1.83 -10.87
C VAL A 75 -17.61 -1.00 -11.82
N ALA A 76 -18.16 0.09 -12.35
CA ALA A 76 -17.46 0.91 -13.34
C ALA A 76 -16.29 1.70 -12.72
N ASN A 77 -16.42 2.11 -11.46
CA ASN A 77 -15.36 2.76 -10.69
C ASN A 77 -15.47 2.30 -9.24
N ILE A 78 -14.42 1.63 -8.73
CA ILE A 78 -14.42 1.10 -7.35
C ILE A 78 -14.50 2.16 -6.25
N HIS A 79 -14.17 3.41 -6.53
CA HIS A 79 -14.36 4.50 -5.56
C HIS A 79 -15.81 5.01 -5.55
N LYS A 80 -16.57 4.80 -6.63
CA LYS A 80 -18.01 5.12 -6.69
C LYS A 80 -18.80 3.95 -6.12
N THR A 81 -18.87 3.92 -4.79
CA THR A 81 -19.52 2.84 -4.03
C THR A 81 -20.94 3.24 -3.59
N HIS A 82 -21.53 2.45 -2.69
CA HIS A 82 -22.78 2.79 -2.01
C HIS A 82 -22.59 3.72 -0.79
N PHE A 83 -21.38 4.23 -0.57
CA PHE A 83 -21.08 5.23 0.45
C PHE A 83 -21.06 6.63 -0.16
N ASP A 84 -21.51 7.62 0.62
CA ASP A 84 -21.57 9.02 0.19
C ASP A 84 -20.23 9.77 0.34
N THR A 85 -19.23 9.12 0.96
CA THR A 85 -17.91 9.69 1.23
C THR A 85 -16.79 8.85 0.65
N PHE A 86 -15.72 9.52 0.22
CA PHE A 86 -14.47 8.89 -0.21
C PHE A 86 -13.52 8.80 0.96
N GLU A 87 -13.41 7.61 1.54
CA GLU A 87 -12.48 7.33 2.64
C GLU A 87 -11.25 6.59 2.11
N CYS A 88 -10.29 7.33 1.53
CA CYS A 88 -9.11 6.76 0.90
C CYS A 88 -8.33 5.87 1.86
N LEU A 89 -8.17 6.30 3.13
CA LEU A 89 -7.37 5.58 4.12
C LEU A 89 -8.01 4.28 4.63
N GLN A 90 -9.28 4.02 4.32
CA GLN A 90 -9.92 2.73 4.63
C GLN A 90 -9.23 1.60 3.86
N CYS A 91 -8.87 1.86 2.60
CA CYS A 91 -8.20 0.88 1.75
C CYS A 91 -6.69 1.18 1.58
N HIS A 92 -6.34 2.42 1.27
CA HIS A 92 -4.97 2.85 0.99
C HIS A 92 -4.21 3.15 2.27
N LYS A 93 -3.45 2.18 2.77
CA LYS A 93 -2.72 2.33 4.04
C LYS A 93 -1.40 3.04 3.82
N GLY A 94 -1.15 4.10 4.59
CA GLY A 94 0.05 4.94 4.47
C GLY A 94 1.34 4.15 4.69
N HIS A 95 1.56 3.68 5.92
CA HIS A 95 2.82 3.04 6.33
C HIS A 95 2.70 1.53 6.58
N SER A 96 1.74 0.87 5.93
CA SER A 96 1.57 -0.59 5.98
C SER A 96 0.90 -1.07 4.70
N GLN A 97 0.82 -2.39 4.52
CA GLN A 97 0.12 -2.99 3.39
C GLN A 97 -1.31 -2.44 3.26
N SER A 98 -1.66 -1.95 2.07
CA SER A 98 -3.03 -1.58 1.72
C SER A 98 -3.96 -2.80 1.74
N VAL A 99 -5.21 -2.56 2.11
CA VAL A 99 -6.24 -3.59 2.24
C VAL A 99 -7.46 -3.20 1.42
N ILE A 100 -8.33 -4.16 1.13
CA ILE A 100 -9.59 -3.90 0.44
C ILE A 100 -10.76 -3.98 1.43
N ALA A 101 -11.28 -2.84 1.85
CA ALA A 101 -12.38 -2.78 2.82
C ALA A 101 -13.65 -3.49 2.32
N CYS A 102 -13.86 -3.55 0.99
CA CYS A 102 -15.00 -4.24 0.39
C CYS A 102 -15.06 -5.72 0.79
N ALA A 103 -13.91 -6.37 1.04
CA ALA A 103 -13.84 -7.78 1.39
C ALA A 103 -14.39 -8.12 2.77
N GLU A 104 -14.68 -7.10 3.60
CA GLU A 104 -15.39 -7.30 4.86
C GLU A 104 -16.83 -7.79 4.64
N CYS A 105 -17.46 -7.36 3.53
CA CYS A 105 -18.85 -7.68 3.20
C CYS A 105 -19.01 -8.49 1.91
N HIS A 106 -18.20 -8.19 0.88
CA HIS A 106 -18.31 -8.80 -0.45
C HIS A 106 -17.36 -9.98 -0.61
N LYS A 107 -17.92 -11.17 -0.79
CA LYS A 107 -17.13 -12.38 -0.98
C LYS A 107 -16.42 -12.34 -2.33
N GLY A 108 -15.14 -12.71 -2.35
CA GLY A 108 -14.30 -12.69 -3.55
C GLY A 108 -13.56 -11.36 -3.78
N ALA A 109 -13.93 -10.29 -3.07
CA ALA A 109 -13.24 -9.01 -3.18
C ALA A 109 -11.81 -9.04 -2.60
N GLN A 110 -11.44 -10.07 -1.83
CA GLN A 110 -10.08 -10.25 -1.27
C GLN A 110 -8.99 -10.31 -2.36
N SER A 111 -9.37 -10.68 -3.58
CA SER A 111 -8.46 -10.77 -4.72
C SER A 111 -8.12 -9.40 -5.33
N ILE A 112 -8.83 -8.34 -4.95
CA ILE A 112 -8.60 -6.99 -5.44
C ILE A 112 -7.39 -6.42 -4.71
N GLN A 113 -6.32 -6.18 -5.48
CA GLN A 113 -5.13 -5.54 -4.95
C GLN A 113 -5.31 -4.02 -4.92
N VAL A 114 -5.15 -3.45 -3.72
CA VAL A 114 -5.12 -2.01 -3.50
C VAL A 114 -3.65 -1.57 -3.53
N PRO A 115 -3.30 -0.54 -4.32
CA PRO A 115 -1.99 0.10 -4.28
C PRO A 115 -1.60 0.58 -2.89
#